data_AF-A0A354M7I7-F1
#
_entry.id   AF-A0A354M7I7-F1
#
_cell.length_a   1.000
_cell.length_b   1.000
_cell.length_c   1.000
_cell.angle_alpha   90.00
_cell.angle_beta   90.00
_cell.angle_gamma   90.00
#
_symmetry.space_group_name_H-M   'P 1'
#
loop_
_entity.id
_entity.type
_entity.pdbx_description
1 polymer ?
#
loop_
_entity_poly.entity_id
_entity_poly.type
_entity_poly.pdbx_seq_one_letter_code
_entity_poly.pdbx_strand_id
1 'polypeptide(L)'
;MIKLKQPVIVEGKYDKITLCNIIDAVIIPTNGFGIFKDKEKCAVIKALAQKNGVIVITDSDSAGALIRAHIKKIAGNAEIINVYVPRIGGKERRKDAPSREGILG
;
A
#
# COMPACT_ATOMS: atom_id res chain seq x y z
N MET A 1 -15.21 12.40 -3.89
CA MET A 1 -14.33 11.24 -3.64
C MET A 1 -14.22 10.41 -4.90
N ILE A 2 -13.04 9.88 -5.19
CA ILE A 2 -12.78 9.03 -6.36
C ILE A 2 -13.25 7.61 -6.03
N LYS A 3 -14.15 7.05 -6.84
CA LYS A 3 -14.67 5.69 -6.63
C LYS A 3 -13.79 4.66 -7.33
N LEU A 4 -13.32 3.67 -6.59
CA LEU A 4 -12.53 2.56 -7.14
C LEU A 4 -13.24 1.23 -6.87
N LYS A 5 -13.27 0.38 -7.89
CA LYS A 5 -13.82 -0.98 -7.81
C LYS A 5 -12.79 -1.97 -7.24
N GLN A 6 -11.50 -1.67 -7.41
CA GLN A 6 -10.40 -2.42 -6.84
C GLN A 6 -10.21 -2.08 -5.35
N PRO A 7 -9.92 -3.08 -4.48
CA PRO A 7 -9.34 -2.80 -3.18
C PRO A 7 -7.96 -2.14 -3.34
N VAL A 8 -7.61 -1.30 -2.37
CA VAL A 8 -6.30 -0.64 -2.28
C VAL A 8 -5.54 -1.20 -1.08
N ILE A 9 -4.37 -1.78 -1.35
CA ILE A 9 -3.44 -2.27 -0.34
C ILE A 9 -2.41 -1.18 -0.06
N VAL A 10 -2.21 -0.87 1.21
CA VAL A 10 -1.23 0.13 1.67
C VAL A 10 -0.32 -0.44 2.74
N GLU A 11 0.83 0.19 2.97
CA GLU A 11 1.81 -0.30 3.94
C GLU A 11 1.38 -0.05 5.40
N GLY A 12 0.94 1.17 5.70
CA GLY A 12 0.69 1.64 7.04
C GLY A 12 -0.74 2.09 7.31
N LYS A 13 -1.04 2.26 8.61
CA LYS A 13 -2.31 2.84 9.07
C LYS A 13 -2.50 4.29 8.62
N TYR A 14 -1.41 5.05 8.51
CA TYR A 14 -1.47 6.47 8.14
C TYR A 14 -1.81 6.67 6.66
N ASP A 15 -1.32 5.78 5.78
CA ASP A 15 -1.70 5.75 4.37
C ASP A 15 -3.20 5.52 4.23
N LYS A 16 -3.74 4.54 4.99
CA LYS A 16 -5.18 4.28 5.02
C LYS A 16 -5.97 5.52 5.42
N ILE A 17 -5.59 6.18 6.52
CA ILE A 17 -6.29 7.39 7.00
C ILE A 17 -6.29 8.48 5.94
N THR A 18 -5.13 8.70 5.30
CA THR A 18 -4.97 9.73 4.27
C THR A 18 -5.85 9.42 3.05
N LEU A 19 -5.81 8.19 2.56
CA LEU A 19 -6.57 7.77 1.39
C LEU A 19 -8.07 7.69 1.65
N CYS A 20 -8.53 7.33 2.85
CA CYS A 20 -9.96 7.32 3.20
C CYS A 20 -10.65 8.67 2.95
N ASN A 21 -9.91 9.79 2.99
CA ASN A 21 -10.45 11.12 2.69
C ASN A 21 -10.53 11.43 1.18
N ILE A 22 -9.91 10.62 0.32
CA ILE A 22 -9.73 10.88 -1.11
C ILE A 22 -10.52 9.88 -1.94
N ILE A 23 -10.46 8.59 -1.57
CA ILE A 23 -11.02 7.48 -2.32
C ILE A 23 -12.16 6.80 -1.57
N ASP A 24 -13.17 6.37 -2.32
CA ASP A 24 -14.24 5.49 -1.89
C ASP A 24 -13.94 4.08 -2.43
N ALA A 25 -13.26 3.29 -1.60
CA ALA A 25 -12.77 1.95 -1.91
C ALA A 25 -12.48 1.15 -0.63
N VAL A 26 -12.36 -0.17 -0.74
CA VAL A 26 -11.86 -1.00 0.36
C VAL A 26 -10.35 -0.78 0.51
N ILE A 27 -9.91 -0.24 1.66
CA ILE A 27 -8.49 0.00 1.94
C ILE A 27 -7.98 -0.96 3.03
N ILE A 28 -6.97 -1.76 2.68
CA ILE A 28 -6.39 -2.78 3.56
C ILE A 28 -4.92 -2.44 3.85
N PRO A 29 -4.58 -2.08 5.09
CA PRO A 29 -3.19 -1.88 5.49
C PRO A 29 -2.51 -3.22 5.77
N THR A 30 -1.26 -3.39 5.31
CA THR A 30 -0.43 -4.57 5.59
C THR A 30 0.15 -4.54 7.01
N ASN A 31 0.18 -3.37 7.64
CA ASN A 31 0.86 -3.11 8.90
C ASN A 31 2.35 -3.47 8.80
N GLY A 32 3.01 -2.99 7.73
CA GLY A 32 4.38 -3.34 7.38
C GLY A 32 4.52 -4.84 7.11
N PHE A 33 5.43 -5.49 7.83
CA PHE A 33 5.69 -6.93 7.71
C PHE A 33 4.66 -7.82 8.43
N GLY A 34 3.60 -7.26 9.02
CA GLY A 34 2.53 -8.04 9.64
C GLY A 34 1.83 -8.97 8.65
N ILE A 35 1.66 -8.54 7.40
CA ILE A 35 0.98 -9.31 6.35
C ILE A 35 1.58 -10.70 6.10
N PHE A 36 2.88 -10.87 6.28
CA PHE A 36 3.57 -12.13 6.01
C PHE A 36 3.13 -13.28 6.93
N LYS A 37 2.57 -12.96 8.09
CA LYS A 37 2.08 -13.94 9.08
C LYS A 37 0.57 -13.99 9.17
N ASP A 38 -0.13 -13.02 8.56
CA ASP A 38 -1.57 -12.85 8.67
C ASP A 38 -2.31 -13.62 7.56
N LYS A 39 -2.60 -14.90 7.84
CA LYS A 39 -3.25 -15.79 6.88
C LYS A 39 -4.68 -15.34 6.52
N GLU A 40 -5.41 -14.78 7.48
CA GLU A 40 -6.78 -14.32 7.26
C GLU A 40 -6.80 -13.12 6.31
N LYS A 41 -5.95 -12.13 6.56
CA LYS A 41 -5.81 -10.97 5.68
C LYS A 41 -5.34 -11.39 4.29
N CYS A 42 -4.40 -12.32 4.19
CA CYS A 42 -3.98 -12.89 2.91
C CYS A 42 -5.15 -13.52 2.14
N ALA A 43 -6.02 -14.29 2.82
CA ALA A 43 -7.19 -14.92 2.20
C ALA A 43 -8.19 -13.86 1.68
N VAL A 44 -8.43 -12.81 2.47
CA VAL A 44 -9.29 -11.69 2.07
C VAL A 44 -8.73 -10.97 0.83
N ILE A 45 -7.42 -10.65 0.84
CA ILE A 45 -6.76 -10.00 -0.29
C ILE A 45 -6.86 -10.88 -1.55
N LYS A 46 -6.62 -12.18 -1.42
CA LYS A 46 -6.75 -13.12 -2.54
C LYS A 46 -8.17 -13.10 -3.12
N ALA A 47 -9.19 -13.22 -2.28
CA ALA A 47 -10.58 -13.23 -2.73
C ALA A 47 -10.97 -11.93 -3.45
N LEU A 48 -10.57 -10.78 -2.92
CA LEU A 48 -10.87 -9.48 -3.53
C LEU A 48 -10.09 -9.26 -4.83
N ALA A 49 -8.82 -9.67 -4.87
CA ALA A 49 -7.99 -9.59 -6.06
C ALA A 49 -8.57 -10.43 -7.21
N GLN A 50 -9.03 -11.65 -6.93
CA GLN A 50 -9.66 -12.48 -7.97
C GLN A 50 -10.96 -11.89 -8.53
N LYS A 51 -11.67 -11.07 -7.73
CA LYS A 51 -12.94 -10.48 -8.15
C LYS A 51 -12.76 -9.26 -9.05
N ASN A 52 -11.91 -8.31 -8.65
CA ASN A 52 -11.81 -7.00 -9.30
C ASN A 52 -10.37 -6.60 -9.66
N GLY A 53 -9.37 -7.44 -9.38
CA GLY A 53 -7.96 -7.02 -9.32
C GLY A 53 -7.65 -6.29 -8.01
N VAL A 54 -6.44 -5.77 -7.87
CA VAL A 54 -5.98 -5.04 -6.67
C VAL A 54 -5.04 -3.90 -7.04
N ILE A 55 -5.13 -2.79 -6.33
CA ILE A 55 -4.18 -1.69 -6.40
C ILE A 55 -3.25 -1.79 -5.18
N VAL A 56 -1.93 -1.74 -5.40
CA VAL A 56 -0.94 -1.76 -4.32
C VAL A 56 -0.18 -0.45 -4.32
N ILE A 57 -0.33 0.33 -3.25
CA ILE A 57 0.35 1.61 -3.05
C ILE A 57 1.44 1.39 -1.99
N THR A 58 2.69 1.63 -2.37
CA THR A 58 3.85 1.41 -1.49
C THR A 58 4.94 2.41 -1.80
N ASP A 59 5.83 2.61 -0.83
CA ASP A 59 7.01 3.41 -1.04
C ASP A 59 7.96 2.75 -2.05
N SER A 60 8.73 3.62 -2.72
CA SER A 60 9.78 3.21 -3.65
C SER A 60 11.05 2.81 -2.88
N ASP A 61 10.94 1.79 -2.03
CA ASP A 61 12.01 1.27 -1.18
C ASP A 61 12.01 -0.28 -1.11
N SER A 62 12.93 -0.83 -0.31
CA SER A 62 13.10 -2.27 -0.14
C SER A 62 11.91 -2.92 0.59
N ALA A 63 11.30 -2.23 1.57
CA ALA A 63 10.15 -2.76 2.31
C ALA A 63 8.92 -2.87 1.41
N GLY A 64 8.61 -1.82 0.65
CA GLY A 64 7.57 -1.80 -0.37
C GLY A 64 7.80 -2.87 -1.44
N ALA A 65 9.05 -3.09 -1.88
CA ALA A 65 9.38 -4.16 -2.82
C ALA A 65 9.02 -5.56 -2.29
N LEU A 66 9.34 -5.84 -1.01
CA LEU A 66 9.00 -7.10 -0.38
C LEU A 66 7.49 -7.29 -0.22
N ILE A 67 6.77 -6.24 0.17
CA ILE A 67 5.31 -6.26 0.29
C ILE A 67 4.67 -6.53 -1.07
N ARG A 68 5.06 -5.79 -2.12
CA ARG A 68 4.55 -6.01 -3.49
C ARG A 68 4.80 -7.44 -3.97
N ALA A 69 5.99 -7.98 -3.75
CA ALA A 69 6.32 -9.36 -4.11
C ALA A 69 5.43 -10.37 -3.36
N HIS A 70 5.13 -10.11 -2.08
CA HIS A 70 4.24 -10.95 -1.30
C HIS A 70 2.78 -10.88 -1.79
N ILE A 71 2.26 -9.68 -2.02
CA ILE A 71 0.91 -9.48 -2.58
C ILE A 71 0.78 -10.12 -3.95
N LYS A 72 1.82 -10.03 -4.81
CA LYS A 72 1.84 -10.72 -6.11
C LYS A 72 1.66 -12.23 -5.98
N LYS A 73 2.32 -12.86 -5.00
CA LYS A 73 2.15 -14.30 -4.74
C LYS A 73 0.73 -14.64 -4.28
N ILE A 74 0.12 -13.79 -3.46
CA ILE A 74 -1.24 -13.98 -2.94
C ILE A 74 -2.29 -13.80 -4.05
N ALA A 75 -2.13 -12.76 -4.86
CA ALA A 75 -3.05 -12.40 -5.94
C ALA A 75 -2.99 -13.36 -7.14
N GLY A 76 -1.87 -14.08 -7.34
CA GLY A 76 -1.74 -15.06 -8.41
C GLY A 76 -1.88 -14.42 -9.80
N ASN A 77 -2.84 -14.89 -10.60
CA ASN A 77 -3.10 -14.38 -11.95
C ASN A 77 -4.04 -13.17 -11.98
N ALA A 78 -4.50 -12.68 -10.82
CA ALA A 78 -5.33 -11.49 -10.77
C ALA A 78 -4.57 -10.25 -11.25
N GLU A 79 -5.29 -9.26 -11.75
CA GLU A 79 -4.71 -7.98 -12.14
C GLU A 79 -4.17 -7.23 -10.91
N ILE A 80 -2.93 -6.73 -11.02
CA ILE A 80 -2.27 -5.95 -9.98
C ILE A 80 -1.79 -4.64 -10.59
N ILE A 81 -2.32 -3.53 -10.08
CA ILE A 81 -1.86 -2.19 -10.43
C ILE A 81 -0.91 -1.73 -9.31
N ASN A 82 0.37 -1.61 -9.63
CA ASN A 82 1.37 -1.12 -8.69
C ASN A 82 1.49 0.41 -8.81
N VAL A 83 1.31 1.10 -7.70
CA VAL A 83 1.46 2.55 -7.59
C VAL A 83 2.60 2.83 -6.62
N TYR A 84 3.55 3.65 -7.07
CA TYR A 84 4.77 3.94 -6.35
C TYR A 84 4.70 5.37 -5.82
N VAL A 85 4.90 5.54 -4.52
CA VAL A 85 5.06 6.88 -3.95
C VAL A 85 6.40 7.43 -4.43
N PRO A 86 6.43 8.61 -5.07
CA PRO A 86 7.67 9.20 -5.55
C PRO A 86 8.57 9.59 -4.37
N ARG A 87 9.87 9.39 -4.52
CA ARG A 87 10.87 9.93 -3.60
C ARG A 87 11.00 11.44 -3.83
N ILE A 88 10.40 12.24 -2.95
CA ILE A 88 10.45 13.70 -3.02
C ILE A 88 11.51 14.20 -2.04
N GLY A 89 12.45 15.03 -2.49
CA GLY A 89 13.42 15.67 -1.58
C GLY A 89 12.75 16.64 -0.61
N GLY A 90 13.21 16.70 0.63
CA GLY A 90 12.73 17.67 1.63
C GLY A 90 12.34 17.06 2.96
N LYS A 91 11.45 17.73 3.69
CA LYS A 91 10.99 17.34 5.03
C LYS A 91 9.49 17.56 5.17
N GLU A 92 8.82 16.73 5.96
CA GLU A 92 7.44 17.03 6.35
C GLU A 92 7.39 18.36 7.12
N ARG A 93 6.32 19.15 6.93
CA ARG A 93 6.15 20.44 7.62
C ARG A 93 6.28 20.34 9.15
N ARG A 94 5.91 19.20 9.74
CA ARG A 94 5.98 18.94 11.18
C ARG A 94 7.39 18.64 11.72
N LYS A 95 8.38 18.43 10.86
CA LYS A 95 9.74 18.05 11.26
C LYS A 95 10.73 19.18 11.05
N ASP A 96 11.71 19.30 11.95
CA ASP A 96 12.77 20.32 11.85
C ASP A 96 13.81 19.98 10.77
N ALA A 97 14.14 18.70 10.60
CA ALA A 97 15.10 18.19 9.63
C ALA A 97 14.47 17.14 8.69
N PRO A 98 15.01 16.99 7.46
CA PRO A 98 14.62 15.89 6.56
C PRO A 98 15.03 14.53 7.14
N SER A 99 14.57 13.44 6.51
CA SER A 99 15.06 12.10 6.82
C SER A 99 16.58 12.00 6.59
N ARG A 100 17.21 10.93 7.12
CA ARG A 100 18.65 10.68 6.93
C ARG A 100 19.05 10.59 5.46
N GLU A 101 18.11 10.23 4.58
CA GLU A 101 18.30 10.19 3.11
C GLU A 101 18.02 11.53 2.41
N GLY A 102 17.64 12.58 3.14
CA GLY A 102 17.28 13.89 2.56
C GLY A 102 15.90 13.93 1.89
N ILE A 103 15.09 12.89 2.09
CA ILE A 103 13.78 12.69 1.47
C ILE A 103 12.68 13.11 2.44
N LEU A 104 11.59 13.60 1.88
CA LEU A 104 10.35 13.94 2.56
C LEU A 104 9.81 12.70 3.26
N GLY A 105 9.84 12.71 4.60
CA GLY A 105 9.34 11.63 5.45
C GLY A 105 9.33 12.02 6.89
#